data_AF-A0A7C4ZFC5-F1
#
_entry.id   AF-A0A7C4ZFC5-F1
#
_cell.length_a   1.000
_cell.length_b   1.000
_cell.length_c   1.000
_cell.angle_alpha   90.00
_cell.angle_beta   90.00
_cell.angle_gamma   90.00
#
_symmetry.space_group_name_H-M   'P 1'
#
loop_
_entity.id
_entity.type
_entity.pdbx_description
1 polymer ?
#
loop_
_entity_poly.entity_id
_entity_poly.type
_entity_poly.pdbx_seq_one_letter_code
_entity_poly.pdbx_strand_id
1 'polypeptide(L)' 'MTVAEVLRAYPHLVEVFIRHGMECCACFGAGTETVERVAQAYGIDPGQLLEELNVAALVGD' A
#
# COMPACT_ATOMS: atom_id res chain seq x y z
N MET A 1 8.85 2.91 5.06
CA MET A 1 8.55 3.20 3.64
C MET A 1 7.18 3.87 3.58
N THR A 2 7.10 4.99 2.88
CA THR A 2 5.81 5.63 2.59
C THR A 2 5.05 4.87 1.53
N VAL A 3 3.73 5.06 1.45
CA VAL A 3 2.93 4.48 0.36
C VAL A 3 3.48 4.93 -0.99
N ALA A 4 3.88 6.20 -1.12
CA ALA A 4 4.47 6.72 -2.35
C ALA A 4 5.80 6.04 -2.71
N GLU A 5 6.67 5.75 -1.74
CA GLU A 5 7.91 5.02 -1.99
C GLU A 5 7.66 3.58 -2.46
N VAL A 6 6.70 2.89 -1.82
CA VAL A 6 6.31 1.52 -2.19
C VAL A 6 5.77 1.48 -3.61
N LEU A 7 4.83 2.37 -3.95
CA LEU A 7 4.23 2.42 -5.28
C LEU A 7 5.20 2.89 -6.37
N ARG A 8 6.22 3.68 -6.01
CA ARG A 8 7.29 4.06 -6.94
C ARG A 8 8.21 2.88 -7.27
N ALA A 9 8.46 2.00 -6.30
CA ALA A 9 9.28 0.81 -6.49
C ALA A 9 8.48 -0.33 -7.14
N TYR A 10 7.21 -0.48 -6.77
CA TYR A 10 6.33 -1.57 -7.17
C TYR A 10 4.95 -1.01 -7.58
N PRO A 11 4.83 -0.45 -8.80
CA PRO A 11 3.60 0.21 -9.24
C PRO A 11 2.39 -0.72 -9.30
N HIS A 12 2.59 -2.03 -9.48
CA HIS A 12 1.53 -3.03 -9.48
C HIS A 12 0.87 -3.23 -8.10
N LEU A 13 1.56 -2.89 -7.00
CA LEU A 13 1.00 -3.00 -5.65
C LEU A 13 -0.15 -2.01 -5.39
N VAL A 14 -0.37 -1.06 -6.29
CA VAL A 14 -1.52 -0.14 -6.24
C VAL A 14 -2.84 -0.88 -6.11
N GLU A 15 -2.95 -2.07 -6.71
CA GLU A 15 -4.17 -2.87 -6.68
C GLU A 15 -4.49 -3.37 -5.26
N VAL A 16 -3.47 -3.66 -4.44
CA VAL A 16 -3.65 -4.04 -3.02
C VAL A 16 -4.31 -2.87 -2.27
N PHE A 17 -3.82 -1.64 -2.47
CA PHE A 17 -4.40 -0.47 -1.83
C PHE A 17 -5.85 -0.21 -2.29
N ILE A 18 -6.13 -0.37 -3.57
CA ILE A 18 -7.48 -0.18 -4.13
C ILE A 18 -8.47 -1.21 -3.57
N ARG A 19 -8.08 -2.49 -3.43
CA ARG A 19 -8.94 -3.54 -2.84
C ARG A 19 -9.39 -3.23 -1.42
N HIS A 20 -8.58 -2.49 -0.68
CA HIS A 20 -8.84 -2.05 0.69
C HIS A 20 -9.50 -0.66 0.78
N GLY A 21 -9.94 -0.09 -0.34
CA GLY A 21 -10.59 1.24 -0.37
C GLY A 21 -9.62 2.41 -0.19
N MET A 22 -8.32 2.19 -0.35
CA MET A 22 -7.28 3.21 -0.20
C MET A 22 -6.91 3.85 -1.55
N GLU A 23 -7.89 4.06 -2.43
CA GLU A 23 -7.72 4.66 -3.75
C GLU A 23 -7.15 6.08 -3.69
N CYS A 24 -7.47 6.83 -2.63
CA CYS A 24 -6.91 8.16 -2.38
C CYS A 24 -5.39 8.09 -2.11
N CYS A 25 -4.92 7.04 -1.42
CA CYS A 25 -3.50 6.85 -1.08
C CYS A 25 -2.69 6.34 -2.29
N ALA A 26 -3.36 5.73 -3.28
CA ALA A 26 -2.77 5.28 -4.53
C ALA A 26 -2.40 6.41 -5.50
N CYS A 27 -2.90 7.63 -5.28
CA CYS A 27 -2.55 8.78 -6.11
C CYS A 27 -1.10 9.21 -5.84
N PHE A 28 -0.31 9.38 -6.91
CA PHE A 28 1.15 9.58 -6.92
C PHE A 28 1.71 10.71 -6.02
N GLY A 29 0.86 11.56 -5.45
CA GLY A 29 1.22 12.65 -4.53
C GLY A 29 0.55 12.62 -3.16
N ALA A 30 -0.35 11.66 -2.88
CA ALA A 30 -1.12 11.59 -1.63
C ALA A 30 -0.47 10.70 -0.57
N GLY A 31 0.40 9.77 -0.98
CA GLY A 31 1.05 8.78 -0.11
C GLY A 31 2.23 9.30 0.72
N THR A 32 2.11 10.46 1.38
CA THR A 32 3.15 10.95 2.31
C THR A 32 3.19 10.17 3.62
N GLU A 33 2.10 9.49 3.96
CA GLU A 33 2.00 8.64 5.14
C GLU A 33 2.74 7.29 4.94
N THR A 34 3.15 6.67 6.05
CA THR A 34 3.68 5.30 6.04
C THR A 34 2.56 4.30 5.80
N VAL A 35 2.90 3.15 5.20
CA VAL A 35 1.96 2.04 4.99
C VAL A 35 1.24 1.65 6.29
N GLU A 36 1.97 1.62 7.41
CA GLU A 36 1.42 1.31 8.73
C GLU A 36 0.40 2.35 9.22
N ARG A 37 0.68 3.65 9.00
CA ARG A 37 -0.22 4.75 9.37
C ARG A 37 -1.49 4.72 8.54
N VAL A 38 -1.36 4.47 7.24
CA VAL A 38 -2.51 4.29 6.36
C VAL A 38 -3.34 3.09 6.80
N ALA A 39 -2.73 1.94 7.06
CA ALA A 39 -3.44 0.76 7.55
C ALA A 39 -4.27 1.09 8.81
N GLN A 40 -3.65 1.72 9.80
CA GLN A 40 -4.33 2.12 11.04
C GLN A 40 -5.47 3.13 10.80
N ALA A 41 -5.28 4.11 9.92
CA ALA A 41 -6.30 5.11 9.60
C ALA A 41 -7.54 4.51 8.94
N TYR A 42 -7.36 3.43 8.19
CA TYR A 42 -8.44 2.68 7.53
C TYR A 42 -8.93 1.48 8.35
N GLY A 43 -8.42 1.29 9.58
CA GLY A 43 -8.84 0.19 10.45
C GLY A 43 -8.34 -1.20 10.03
N ILE A 44 -7.28 -1.24 9.22
CA ILE A 44 -6.63 -2.46 8.71
C ILE A 44 -5.47 -2.81 9.64
N ASP A 45 -5.29 -4.11 9.91
CA ASP A 45 -4.12 -4.56 10.64
C ASP A 45 -2.84 -4.29 9.80
N PRO A 46 -1.87 -3.53 10.33
CA PRO A 46 -0.67 -3.20 9.57
C PRO A 46 0.17 -4.43 9.21
N GLY A 47 0.11 -5.50 10.01
CA GLY A 47 0.77 -6.76 9.72
C GLY A 47 0.15 -7.46 8.51
N GLN A 48 -1.18 -7.54 8.45
CA GLN A 48 -1.90 -8.11 7.30
C GLN A 48 -1.62 -7.34 6.01
N LEU A 49 -1.67 -6.00 6.04
CA LEU A 49 -1.40 -5.20 4.84
C LEU A 49 0.05 -5.39 4.35
N LEU A 50 1.02 -5.42 5.27
CA LEU A 50 2.42 -5.65 4.92
C LEU A 50 2.64 -7.06 4.36
N GLU A 51 1.98 -8.08 4.91
CA GLU A 51 2.05 -9.44 4.39
C GLU A 51 1.48 -9.53 2.96
N GLU A 52 0.29 -8.97 2.71
CA GLU A 52 -0.28 -8.92 1.37
C GLU A 52 0.60 -8.17 0.37
N LEU A 53 1.17 -7.01 0.77
CA LEU A 53 2.08 -6.26 -0.08
C LEU A 53 3.35 -7.06 -0.40
N ASN A 54 3.92 -7.77 0.58
CA ASN A 54 5.09 -8.61 0.36
C ASN A 54 4.78 -9.79 -0.56
N VAL A 55 3.62 -10.46 -0.37
CA VAL A 55 3.18 -11.55 -1.25
C VAL A 55 2.97 -11.04 -2.67
N ALA A 56 2.27 -9.93 -2.85
CA ALA A 56 2.04 -9.33 -4.16
C ALA A 56 3.34 -8.82 -4.81
N ALA A 57 4.32 -8.36 -4.02
CA ALA A 57 5.63 -7.96 -4.52
C ALA A 57 6.44 -9.14 -5.08
N LEU A 58 6.23 -10.35 -4.55
CA LEU A 58 6.89 -11.58 -5.01
C LEU A 58 6.22 -12.23 -6.23
N VAL A 59 4.94 -11.93 -6.48
CA VAL A 59 4.14 -12.55 -7.56
C VAL A 59 4.09 -11.69 -8.84
N GLY A 60 4.44 -10.40 -8.74
CA GLY A 60 4.45 -9.47 -9.88
C GLY A 60 5.77 -9.46 -10.66
N ASP A 61 6.01 -10.47 -11.50
CA ASP A 61 6.93 -10.49 -12.64
C ASP A 61 6.21 -11.08 -13.87
#